data_AF-A0A955CGT0-F1
#
_entry.id   AF-A0A955CGT0-F1
#
_cell.length_a   1.000
_cell.length_b   1.000
_cell.length_c   1.000
_cell.angle_alpha   90.00
_cell.angle_beta   90.00
_cell.angle_gamma   90.00
#
_symmetry.space_group_name_H-M   'P 1'
#
loop_
_entity.id
_entity.type
_entity.pdbx_description
1 polymer ?
#
loop_
_entity_poly.entity_id
_entity_poly.type
_entity_poly.pdbx_seq_one_letter_code
_entity_poly.pdbx_strand_id
1 'polypeptide(L)'
;MALEIYSSAAQLAELHDDWNRLAGNAPMDSWEWASTWWSHFGDGSRLSVLGRRENGQLCGLLPSFLERHRLWGVKLRLLGSGTATTDY
;
A
#
# COMPACT_ATOMS: atom_id res chain seq x y z
N MET A 1 -13.08 10.10 13.64
CA MET A 1 -12.18 8.93 13.70
C MET A 1 -12.62 7.92 12.65
N ALA A 2 -12.00 7.89 11.46
CA ALA A 2 -12.43 7.06 10.34
C ALA A 2 -11.27 6.25 9.74
N LEU A 3 -11.55 5.00 9.36
CA LEU A 3 -10.65 4.15 8.58
C LEU A 3 -11.16 4.16 7.14
N GLU A 4 -10.28 4.51 6.20
CA GLU A 4 -10.57 4.61 4.77
C GLU A 4 -9.79 3.52 4.01
N ILE A 5 -10.36 3.06 2.90
CA ILE A 5 -9.73 2.07 2.01
C ILE A 5 -9.56 2.71 0.63
N TYR A 6 -8.32 2.73 0.16
CA TYR A 6 -7.94 3.19 -1.18
C TYR A 6 -7.64 1.97 -2.04
N SER A 7 -8.39 1.81 -3.13
CA SER A 7 -8.43 0.57 -3.90
C SER A 7 -8.24 0.76 -5.41
N SER A 8 -7.84 1.96 -5.83
CA SER A 8 -7.48 2.27 -7.22
C SER A 8 -6.17 3.05 -7.30
N ALA A 9 -5.52 3.00 -8.47
CA ALA A 9 -4.30 3.76 -8.72
C ALA A 9 -4.52 5.28 -8.65
N ALA A 10 -5.70 5.77 -9.06
CA ALA A 10 -6.05 7.19 -8.94
C ALA A 10 -6.14 7.64 -7.47
N GLN A 11 -6.83 6.86 -6.64
CA GLN A 11 -6.90 7.09 -5.19
C GLN A 11 -5.52 7.00 -4.53
N LEU A 12 -4.67 6.10 -5.01
CA LEU A 12 -3.29 6.00 -4.52
C LEU A 12 -2.49 7.26 -4.86
N ALA A 13 -2.65 7.80 -6.07
CA ALA A 13 -1.96 9.02 -6.51
C ALA A 13 -2.38 10.25 -5.70
N GLU A 14 -3.64 10.35 -5.29
CA GLU A 14 -4.13 11.43 -4.42
C GLU A 14 -3.45 11.45 -3.04
N LEU A 15 -2.89 10.32 -2.59
CA LEU A 15 -2.19 10.20 -1.31
C LEU A 15 -0.73 10.61 -1.36
N HIS A 16 -0.16 10.94 -2.53
CA HIS A 16 1.28 11.15 -2.73
C HIS A 16 1.94 11.98 -1.61
N ASP A 17 1.45 13.20 -1.37
CA ASP A 17 2.07 14.12 -0.42
C ASP A 17 1.87 13.69 1.03
N ASP A 18 0.66 13.25 1.37
CA ASP A 18 0.31 12.76 2.71
C ASP A 18 1.07 11.48 3.07
N TRP A 19 1.28 10.61 2.08
CA TRP A 19 2.07 9.39 2.18
C TRP A 19 3.52 9.71 2.45
N ASN A 20 4.15 10.54 1.61
CA ASN A 20 5.56 10.89 1.76
C ASN A 20 5.83 11.68 3.05
N ARG A 21 4.86 12.48 3.51
CA ARG A 21 4.92 13.08 4.85
C ARG A 21 4.96 12.03 5.96
N LEU A 22 4.21 10.94 5.85
CA LEU A 22 4.22 9.84 6.83
C LEU A 22 5.47 8.95 6.71
N ALA A 23 5.99 8.75 5.50
CA ALA A 23 7.21 7.98 5.24
C ALA A 23 8.48 8.68 5.76
N GLY A 24 8.47 10.01 5.78
CA GLY A 24 9.63 10.80 6.22
C GLY A 24 10.86 10.50 5.36
N ASN A 25 11.96 10.09 6.00
CA ASN A 25 13.23 9.80 5.32
C ASN A 25 13.42 8.31 4.97
N ALA A 26 12.39 7.47 5.09
CA ALA A 26 12.47 6.05 4.77
C ALA A 26 12.13 5.80 3.29
N PRO A 27 13.12 5.54 2.40
CA PRO A 27 12.87 5.49 0.96
C PRO A 27 12.00 4.29 0.55
N MET A 28 12.11 3.17 1.28
CA MET A 28 11.30 1.96 1.06
C MET A 28 9.85 2.14 1.52
N ASP A 29 9.56 3.17 2.33
CA ASP A 29 8.20 3.52 2.72
C ASP A 29 7.63 4.64 1.84
N SER A 30 8.41 5.18 0.89
CA SER A 30 7.96 6.26 -0.01
C SER A 30 6.81 5.84 -0.92
N TRP A 31 6.02 6.83 -1.34
CA TRP A 31 4.96 6.64 -2.31
C TRP A 31 5.52 6.13 -3.64
N GLU A 32 6.65 6.67 -4.09
CA GLU A 32 7.31 6.32 -5.34
C GLU A 32 7.70 4.84 -5.33
N TRP A 33 8.30 4.37 -4.23
CA TRP A 33 8.66 2.97 -4.08
C TRP A 33 7.41 2.07 -4.08
N ALA A 34 6.41 2.39 -3.26
CA ALA A 34 5.21 1.58 -3.11
C ALA A 34 4.34 1.53 -4.38
N SER A 35 4.14 2.66 -5.05
CA SER A 35 3.39 2.76 -6.31
C SER A 35 4.11 2.07 -7.47
N THR A 36 5.43 2.19 -7.54
CA THR A 36 6.25 1.44 -8.51
C THR A 36 6.15 -0.05 -8.27
N TRP A 37 6.32 -0.50 -7.01
CA TRP A 37 6.19 -1.90 -6.65
C TRP A 37 4.79 -2.44 -7.02
N TRP A 38 3.73 -1.69 -6.69
CA TRP A 38 2.36 -2.08 -7.04
C TRP A 38 2.15 -2.20 -8.55
N SER A 39 2.72 -1.28 -9.34
CA SER A 39 2.61 -1.29 -10.79
C SER A 39 3.27 -2.52 -11.44
N HIS A 40 4.31 -3.08 -10.82
CA HIS A 40 5.02 -4.25 -11.33
C HIS A 40 4.51 -5.59 -10.76
N PHE A 41 4.13 -5.63 -9.49
CA PHE A 41 3.85 -6.87 -8.75
C PHE A 41 2.39 -7.01 -8.28
N GLY A 42 1.56 -6.00 -8.50
CA GLY A 42 0.16 -6.00 -8.08
C GLY A 42 -0.79 -6.78 -8.99
N ASP A 43 -0.31 -7.30 -10.13
CA ASP A 43 -1.15 -8.02 -11.09
C ASP A 43 -1.82 -9.26 -10.47
N GLY A 44 -3.05 -9.53 -10.87
CA GLY A 44 -3.88 -10.60 -10.29
C GLY A 44 -4.33 -10.38 -8.84
N SER A 45 -3.91 -9.27 -8.20
CA SER A 45 -4.31 -8.87 -6.85
C SER A 45 -5.18 -7.62 -6.84
N ARG A 46 -5.76 -7.28 -5.68
CA ARG A 46 -6.58 -6.07 -5.53
C ARG A 46 -5.93 -5.08 -4.57
N LEU A 47 -5.68 -3.85 -5.03
CA LEU A 47 -5.17 -2.78 -4.17
C LEU A 47 -6.12 -2.53 -3.00
N SER A 48 -5.58 -2.36 -1.79
CA SER A 48 -6.36 -2.14 -0.58
C SER A 48 -5.53 -1.44 0.49
N VAL A 49 -5.07 -0.23 0.20
CA VAL A 49 -4.31 0.57 1.17
C VAL A 49 -5.27 1.09 2.23
N LEU A 50 -4.94 0.87 3.49
CA LEU A 50 -5.75 1.35 4.62
C LEU A 50 -5.18 2.67 5.12
N GLY A 51 -6.01 3.71 5.19
CA GLY A 51 -5.62 5.00 5.76
C GLY A 51 -6.45 5.36 6.96
N ARG A 52 -5.80 5.93 7.97
CA ARG A 52 -6.44 6.44 9.18
C ARG A 52 -6.50 7.96 9.10
N ARG A 53 -7.72 8.51 9.12
CA ARG A 53 -7.92 9.96 9.22
C ARG A 53 -8.39 10.40 10.60
N GLU A 54 -7.78 11.48 11.06
CA GLU A 54 -8.15 12.22 12.26
C GLU A 54 -8.23 13.71 11.92
N ASN A 55 -9.36 14.35 12.22
CA ASN A 55 -9.61 15.76 11.91
C ASN A 55 -9.32 16.13 10.44
N GLY A 56 -9.61 15.23 9.50
CA GLY A 56 -9.38 15.42 8.06
C GLY A 56 -7.95 15.08 7.59
N GLN A 57 -6.99 15.00 8.50
CA GLN A 57 -5.60 14.69 8.19
C GLN A 57 -5.35 13.18 8.21
N LEU A 58 -4.57 12.69 7.25
CA LEU A 58 -4.07 11.32 7.25
C LEU A 58 -2.98 11.16 8.33
N CYS A 59 -3.28 10.43 9.40
CA CYS A 59 -2.35 10.23 10.52
C CYS A 59 -1.74 8.83 10.60
N GLY A 60 -2.22 7.90 9.76
CA GLY A 60 -1.65 6.57 9.65
C GLY A 60 -1.99 5.93 8.31
N LEU A 61 -1.10 5.06 7.85
CA LEU A 61 -1.22 4.41 6.55
C LEU A 61 -0.65 3.00 6.63
N LEU A 62 -1.36 2.04 6.02
CA LEU A 62 -0.89 0.67 5.82
C LEU A 62 -0.84 0.37 4.32
N PRO A 63 0.35 0.46 3.69
CA PRO A 63 0.56 0.09 2.29
C PRO A 63 0.23 -1.39 2.10
N SER A 64 -0.95 -1.71 1.57
CA SER A 64 -1.43 -3.10 1.50
C SER A 64 -2.33 -3.41 0.32
N PHE A 65 -2.47 -4.71 0.05
CA PHE A 65 -3.29 -5.27 -1.02
C PHE A 65 -3.90 -6.61 -0.60
N LEU A 66 -4.93 -7.02 -1.32
CA LEU A 66 -5.63 -8.28 -1.12
C LEU A 66 -5.19 -9.27 -2.19
N GLU A 67 -4.55 -10.34 -1.75
CA GLU A 67 -4.20 -11.49 -2.56
C GLU A 67 -5.31 -12.55 -2.45
N ARG A 68 -5.85 -13.01 -3.58
CA ARG A 68 -6.84 -14.09 -3.59
C ARG A 68 -6.16 -15.42 -3.83
N HIS A 69 -6.32 -16.35 -2.89
CA HIS A 69 -5.88 -17.71 -3.05
C HIS A 69 -7.07 -18.65 -3.26
N ARG A 70 -7.06 -19.43 -4.35
CA ARG A 70 -8.18 -20.32 -4.73
C ARG A 70 -8.63 -21.27 -3.61
N LEU A 71 -7.70 -21.72 -2.76
CA LEU A 71 -7.97 -22.66 -1.67
C LEU A 71 -8.11 -22.02 -0.27
N TRP A 72 -7.58 -20.82 -0.05
CA TRP A 72 -7.40 -20.25 1.31
C TRP A 72 -8.13 -18.92 1.52
N GLY A 73 -8.95 -18.49 0.55
CA GLY A 73 -9.69 -17.23 0.64
C GLY A 73 -8.84 -16.00 0.29
N VAL A 74 -9.06 -14.91 1.00
CA VAL A 74 -8.40 -13.61 0.75
C VAL A 74 -7.40 -13.33 1.85
N LYS A 75 -6.16 -12.98 1.49
CA LYS A 75 -5.11 -12.59 2.42
C LYS A 75 -4.75 -11.12 2.22
N LEU A 76 -4.63 -10.38 3.33
CA LEU A 76 -4.06 -9.02 3.32
C LEU A 76 -2.54 -9.13 3.34
N ARG A 77 -1.88 -8.43 2.43
CA ARG A 77 -0.42 -8.40 2.30
C ARG A 77 0.06 -6.96 2.21
N LEU A 78 1.30 -6.71 2.61
CA LEU A 78 1.92 -5.39 2.50
C LEU A 78 2.48 -5.17 1.10
N LEU A 79 2.40 -3.94 0.59
CA LEU A 79 3.18 -3.54 -0.58
C LEU A 79 4.65 -3.71 -0.24
N GLY A 80 5.41 -4.33 -1.14
CA GLY A 80 6.80 -4.72 -0.85
C GLY A 80 6.96 -6.11 -0.23
N SER A 81 5.87 -6.79 0.15
CA SER A 81 5.96 -8.17 0.66
C SER A 81 6.11 -9.18 -0.48
N GLY A 82 6.93 -10.20 -0.30
CA GLY A 82 7.19 -11.23 -1.29
C GLY A 82 8.53 -11.89 -1.06
N THR A 83 8.85 -12.88 -1.87
CA THR A 83 10.18 -13.48 -1.90
C THR A 83 11.09 -12.53 -2.67
N ALA A 84 11.84 -11.69 -1.96
CA ALA A 84 13.03 -11.07 -2.52
C ALA A 84 14.12 -12.15 -2.55
N THR A 85 14.16 -12.93 -3.64
CA THR A 85 15.29 -13.82 -3.89
C THR A 85 16.45 -12.96 -4.37
N THR A 86 17.33 -12.58 -3.44
CA THR A 86 18.76 -12.45 -3.73
C THR A 86 19.52 -13.00 -2.54
N ASP A 87 19.71 -14.30 -2.56
CA ASP A 87 20.86 -14.99 -2.01
C ASP A 87 22.14 -14.25 -2.44
N TYR A 88 22.80 -13.65 -1.44
CA TYR A 88 24.22 -13.29 -1.47
C TYR A 88 24.91 -13.95 -0.28
#